data_AF-A0A2N5PKI7-F1
#
_entry.id   AF-A0A2N5PKI7-F1
#
_cell.length_a   1.000
_cell.length_b   1.000
_cell.length_c   1.000
_cell.angle_alpha   90.00
_cell.angle_beta   90.00
_cell.angle_gamma   90.00
#
_symmetry.space_group_name_H-M   'P 1'
#
loop_
_entity.id
_entity.type
_entity.pdbx_description
1 polymer ?
#
loop_
_entity_poly.entity_id
_entity_poly.type
_entity_poly.pdbx_seq_one_letter_code
_entity_poly.pdbx_strand_id
1 'polypeptide(L)'
;MSQWKWNDVELEIDMDDVEFLERYEKVFESIEPREKNLEKVGKISEITREYCLLFYDIFDGIFGEGTSEKLFDGKMNLRVCEECYDSFIAVCEKEINAVNKRRNSVVSKYTPNRAQRRAKK
;
A
#
# COMPACT_ATOMS: atom_id res chain seq x y z
N MET A 1 2.10 12.45 2.50
CA MET A 1 1.96 12.74 1.07
C MET A 1 3.31 12.70 0.36
N SER A 2 3.46 11.71 -0.52
CA SER A 2 4.61 11.45 -1.36
C SER A 2 4.11 11.21 -2.77
N GLN A 3 4.80 11.78 -3.75
CA GLN A 3 4.57 11.45 -5.16
C GLN A 3 5.31 10.15 -5.49
N TRP A 4 4.58 9.18 -6.02
CA TRP A 4 5.13 7.95 -6.57
C TRP A 4 4.93 7.93 -8.08
N LYS A 5 5.96 7.49 -8.80
CA LYS A 5 5.97 7.47 -10.26
C LYS A 5 6.36 6.09 -10.76
N TRP A 6 5.63 5.62 -11.75
CA TRP A 6 5.93 4.42 -12.50
C TRP A 6 5.61 4.64 -13.97
N ASN A 7 6.60 4.42 -14.85
CA ASN A 7 6.53 4.83 -16.26
C ASN A 7 6.14 6.33 -16.39
N ASP A 8 5.06 6.62 -17.11
CA ASP A 8 4.51 7.96 -17.30
C ASP A 8 3.33 8.29 -16.37
N VAL A 9 3.06 7.42 -15.39
CA VAL A 9 2.00 7.61 -14.39
C VAL A 9 2.60 8.14 -13.10
N GLU A 10 2.01 9.21 -12.58
CA GLU A 10 2.36 9.81 -11.29
C GLU A 10 1.12 9.85 -10.40
N LEU A 11 1.26 9.32 -9.18
CA LEU A 11 0.18 9.14 -8.22
C LEU A 11 0.62 9.68 -6.86
N GLU A 12 -0.35 10.20 -6.11
CA GLU A 12 -0.13 10.67 -4.75
C GLU A 12 -0.44 9.55 -3.75
N ILE A 13 0.51 9.31 -2.86
CA ILE A 13 0.35 8.41 -1.72
C ILE A 13 0.31 9.27 -0.47
N ASP A 14 -0.74 9.14 0.33
CA ASP A 14 -0.80 9.81 1.64
C ASP A 14 -1.25 8.87 2.76
N MET A 15 -0.28 8.28 3.45
CA MET A 15 -0.52 7.42 4.60
C MET A 15 -0.90 8.18 5.89
N ASP A 16 -1.04 9.50 5.82
CA ASP A 16 -1.66 10.31 6.88
C ASP A 16 -3.14 10.65 6.60
N ASP A 17 -3.61 10.43 5.36
CA ASP A 17 -4.98 10.73 4.95
C ASP A 17 -5.91 9.55 5.25
N VAL A 18 -7.03 9.85 5.93
CA VAL A 18 -7.97 8.82 6.38
C VAL A 18 -8.70 8.17 5.21
N GLU A 19 -9.07 8.93 4.17
CA GLU A 19 -9.80 8.38 3.03
C GLU A 19 -8.89 7.51 2.17
N PHE A 20 -7.61 7.87 2.04
CA PHE A 20 -6.60 7.05 1.39
C PHE A 20 -6.37 5.75 2.15
N LEU A 21 -6.17 5.82 3.47
CA LEU A 21 -6.00 4.62 4.31
C LEU A 21 -7.22 3.70 4.26
N GLU A 22 -8.43 4.23 4.35
CA GLU A 22 -9.66 3.42 4.28
C GLU A 22 -9.77 2.70 2.93
N ARG A 23 -9.43 3.35 1.81
CA ARG A 23 -9.38 2.68 0.49
C ARG A 23 -8.29 1.62 0.45
N TYR A 24 -7.09 1.95 0.91
CA TYR A 24 -5.95 1.04 0.96
C TYR A 24 -6.29 -0.22 1.76
N GLU A 25 -6.72 -0.09 3.01
CA GLU A 25 -7.07 -1.20 3.90
C GLU A 25 -8.18 -2.07 3.31
N LYS A 26 -9.26 -1.46 2.82
CA LYS A 26 -10.39 -2.17 2.22
C LYS A 26 -9.98 -3.02 1.01
N VAL A 27 -9.05 -2.52 0.18
CA VAL A 27 -8.53 -3.27 -0.96
C VAL A 27 -7.79 -4.52 -0.49
N PHE A 28 -6.87 -4.39 0.47
CA PHE A 28 -6.11 -5.53 0.99
C PHE A 28 -7.01 -6.56 1.72
N GLU A 29 -7.99 -6.10 2.50
CA GLU A 29 -8.98 -6.99 3.13
C GLU A 29 -9.76 -7.82 2.10
N SER A 30 -10.08 -7.23 0.94
CA SER A 30 -10.80 -7.94 -0.13
C SER A 30 -9.94 -8.94 -0.90
N ILE A 31 -8.62 -8.73 -0.92
CA ILE A 31 -7.68 -9.49 -1.73
C ILE A 31 -7.04 -10.64 -0.96
N GLU A 32 -6.81 -10.50 0.34
CA GLU A 32 -6.21 -11.53 1.19
C GLU A 32 -6.88 -12.92 1.06
N PRO A 33 -8.23 -13.06 1.01
CA PRO A 33 -8.86 -14.35 0.81
C PRO A 33 -8.65 -14.91 -0.61
N ARG A 34 -8.55 -14.04 -1.63
CA ARG A 34 -8.30 -14.47 -3.01
C ARG A 34 -6.90 -15.03 -3.15
N GLU A 35 -5.90 -14.31 -2.64
CA GLU A 35 -4.49 -14.74 -2.65
C GLU A 35 -4.31 -16.12 -2.00
N LYS A 36 -4.86 -16.32 -0.79
CA LYS A 36 -4.81 -17.62 -0.08
C LYS A 36 -5.44 -18.80 -0.82
N ASN A 37 -6.34 -18.51 -1.77
CA ASN A 37 -6.99 -19.53 -2.58
C ASN A 37 -6.27 -19.80 -3.91
N LEU A 38 -5.39 -18.90 -4.36
CA LEU A 38 -4.61 -19.08 -5.60
C LEU A 38 -3.61 -20.23 -5.52
N GLU A 39 -3.08 -20.54 -4.33
CA GLU A 39 -2.17 -21.67 -4.11
C GLU A 39 -2.80 -23.05 -4.44
N LYS A 40 -4.12 -23.11 -4.64
CA LYS A 40 -4.88 -24.37 -4.77
C LYS A 40 -5.31 -24.71 -6.20
N VAL A 41 -4.90 -23.94 -7.22
CA VAL A 41 -5.52 -23.99 -8.55
C VAL A 41 -4.54 -24.33 -9.69
N GLY A 42 -4.89 -25.34 -10.49
CA GLY A 42 -4.66 -25.35 -11.95
C GLY A 42 -3.21 -25.32 -12.49
N LYS A 43 -3.07 -24.75 -13.70
CA LYS A 43 -1.79 -24.63 -14.42
C LYS A 43 -1.02 -23.40 -13.95
N ILE A 44 0.31 -23.45 -14.02
CA ILE A 44 1.18 -22.30 -13.68
C ILE A 44 0.76 -21.03 -14.42
N SER A 45 0.42 -21.13 -15.71
CA SER A 45 -0.03 -19.96 -16.50
C SER A 45 -1.33 -19.32 -16.00
N GLU A 46 -2.22 -20.11 -15.40
CA GLU A 46 -3.47 -19.62 -14.79
C GLU A 46 -3.15 -18.91 -13.48
N ILE A 47 -2.33 -19.53 -12.62
CA ILE A 47 -1.84 -18.93 -11.38
C ILE A 47 -1.15 -17.58 -11.65
N THR A 48 -0.21 -17.54 -12.61
CA THR A 48 0.51 -16.32 -12.99
C THR A 48 -0.43 -15.22 -13.49
N ARG A 49 -1.46 -15.59 -14.28
CA ARG A 49 -2.46 -14.64 -14.74
C ARG A 49 -3.26 -14.05 -13.59
N GLU A 50 -3.72 -14.89 -12.66
CA GLU A 50 -4.48 -14.44 -11.50
C GLU A 50 -3.67 -13.51 -10.58
N TYR A 51 -2.37 -13.78 -10.39
CA TYR A 51 -1.51 -12.84 -9.66
C TYR A 51 -1.39 -11.48 -10.37
N CYS A 52 -1.26 -11.47 -11.70
CA CYS A 52 -1.29 -10.20 -12.44
C CYS A 52 -2.61 -9.46 -12.20
N LEU A 53 -3.76 -10.15 -12.33
CA LEU A 53 -5.08 -9.55 -12.09
C LEU A 53 -5.24 -9.03 -10.65
N LEU A 54 -4.66 -9.72 -9.67
CA LEU A 54 -4.64 -9.27 -8.29
C LEU A 54 -3.93 -7.92 -8.14
N PHE A 55 -2.77 -7.74 -8.77
CA PHE A 55 -2.09 -6.44 -8.78
C PHE A 55 -2.90 -5.36 -9.51
N TYR A 56 -3.58 -5.71 -10.61
CA TYR A 56 -4.49 -4.78 -11.29
C TYR A 56 -5.60 -4.30 -10.35
N ASP A 57 -6.26 -5.23 -9.66
CA ASP A 57 -7.33 -4.95 -8.70
C ASP A 57 -6.83 -4.08 -7.52
N ILE A 58 -5.58 -4.29 -7.06
CA ILE A 58 -4.97 -3.44 -6.03
C ILE A 58 -4.91 -1.98 -6.50
N PHE A 59 -4.28 -1.74 -7.65
CA PHE A 59 -4.05 -0.38 -8.13
C PHE A 59 -5.36 0.32 -8.49
N ASP A 60 -6.30 -0.38 -9.13
CA ASP A 60 -7.60 0.19 -9.46
C ASP A 60 -8.47 0.44 -8.22
N GLY A 61 -8.37 -0.41 -7.21
CA GLY A 61 -9.08 -0.22 -5.94
C GLY A 61 -8.57 0.98 -5.14
N ILE A 62 -7.26 1.22 -5.12
CA ILE A 62 -6.64 2.31 -4.34
C ILE A 62 -6.78 3.65 -5.04
N PHE A 63 -6.50 3.69 -6.34
CA PHE A 63 -6.35 4.93 -7.12
C PHE A 63 -7.52 5.20 -8.09
N GLY A 64 -8.43 4.24 -8.26
CA GLY A 64 -9.57 4.34 -9.15
C GLY A 64 -9.39 3.52 -10.43
N GLU A 65 -10.53 3.12 -11.01
CA GLU A 65 -10.61 2.22 -12.16
C GLU A 65 -9.77 2.70 -13.36
N GLY A 66 -9.02 1.77 -13.97
CA GLY A 66 -8.18 2.02 -15.13
C GLY A 66 -6.80 2.63 -14.80
N THR A 67 -6.43 2.68 -13.52
CA THR A 67 -5.08 3.07 -13.11
C THR A 67 -4.08 1.96 -13.42
N SER A 68 -4.45 0.71 -13.15
CA SER A 68 -3.64 -0.48 -13.43
C SER A 68 -3.27 -0.58 -14.91
N GLU A 69 -4.23 -0.34 -15.81
CA GLU A 69 -4.03 -0.38 -17.25
C GLU A 69 -2.97 0.64 -17.69
N LYS A 70 -2.95 1.83 -17.09
CA LYS A 70 -1.94 2.85 -17.37
C LYS A 70 -0.56 2.49 -16.79
N LEU A 71 -0.53 1.88 -15.60
CA LEU A 71 0.71 1.46 -14.95
C LEU A 71 1.39 0.32 -15.72
N PHE A 72 0.60 -0.63 -16.20
CA PHE A 72 1.07 -1.87 -16.81
C PHE A 72 1.03 -1.88 -18.34
N ASP A 73 0.38 -0.92 -18.97
CA ASP A 73 0.24 -0.83 -20.43
C ASP A 73 -0.39 -2.12 -21.00
N GLY A 74 -1.42 -2.63 -20.32
CA GLY A 74 -2.13 -3.87 -20.66
C GLY A 74 -1.31 -5.17 -20.53
N LYS A 75 -0.10 -5.11 -19.94
CA LYS A 75 0.81 -6.26 -19.89
C LYS A 75 0.46 -7.23 -18.76
N MET A 76 0.13 -8.46 -19.15
CA MET A 76 0.04 -9.61 -18.24
C MET A 76 1.41 -10.24 -18.01
N ASN A 77 2.32 -9.49 -17.39
CA ASN A 77 3.66 -9.93 -17.04
C ASN A 77 3.87 -9.82 -15.52
N LEU A 78 3.98 -10.97 -14.85
CA LEU A 78 4.05 -11.02 -13.39
C LEU A 78 5.23 -10.22 -12.83
N ARG A 79 6.42 -10.34 -13.43
CA ARG A 79 7.61 -9.59 -12.98
C ARG A 79 7.39 -8.07 -13.04
N VAL A 80 6.75 -7.57 -14.10
CA VAL A 80 6.43 -6.13 -14.20
C VAL A 80 5.42 -5.71 -13.13
N CYS A 81 4.43 -6.57 -12.84
CA CYS A 81 3.45 -6.30 -11.80
C CYS A 81 4.11 -6.27 -10.40
N GLU A 82 4.96 -7.24 -10.11
CA GLU A 82 5.72 -7.34 -8.85
C GLU A 82 6.69 -6.17 -8.67
N GLU A 83 7.50 -5.82 -9.68
CA GLU A 83 8.44 -4.70 -9.60
C GLU A 83 7.72 -3.35 -9.38
N CYS A 84 6.56 -3.16 -10.01
CA CYS A 84 5.71 -1.99 -9.80
C CYS A 84 5.15 -1.95 -8.38
N TYR A 85 4.62 -3.09 -7.90
CA TYR A 85 4.09 -3.23 -6.56
C TYR A 85 5.14 -3.02 -5.47
N ASP A 86 6.33 -3.61 -5.61
CA ASP A 86 7.46 -3.42 -4.70
C ASP A 86 7.86 -1.94 -4.62
N SER A 87 7.91 -1.25 -5.76
CA SER A 87 8.19 0.19 -5.81
C SER A 87 7.14 1.01 -5.03
N PHE A 88 5.86 0.68 -5.21
CA PHE A 88 4.74 1.31 -4.50
C PHE A 88 4.80 1.07 -2.98
N ILE A 89 4.98 -0.17 -2.55
CA ILE A 89 5.03 -0.55 -1.13
C ILE A 89 6.23 0.10 -0.43
N ALA A 90 7.39 0.21 -1.09
CA ALA A 90 8.55 0.89 -0.51
C ALA A 90 8.26 2.37 -0.15
N VAL A 91 7.44 3.06 -0.95
CA VAL A 91 7.00 4.44 -0.63
C VAL A 91 6.01 4.43 0.53
N CYS A 92 5.04 3.51 0.51
CA CYS A 92 4.07 3.32 1.59
C CYS A 92 4.74 3.09 2.96
N GLU A 93 5.69 2.17 3.03
CA GLU A 93 6.44 1.86 4.24
C GLU A 93 7.25 3.06 4.74
N LYS A 94 7.88 3.79 3.82
CA LYS A 94 8.62 5.02 4.15
C LYS A 94 7.70 6.08 4.75
N GLU A 95 6.52 6.27 4.18
CA GLU A 95 5.52 7.19 4.72
C GLU A 95 5.04 6.75 6.11
N ILE A 96 4.61 5.50 6.28
CA ILE A 96 4.16 4.96 7.57
C ILE A 96 5.22 5.17 8.66
N ASN A 97 6.49 4.91 8.35
CA ASN A 97 7.60 5.17 9.27
C ASN A 97 7.73 6.65 9.63
N ALA A 98 7.56 7.56 8.66
CA ALA A 98 7.57 9.00 8.89
C ALA A 98 6.37 9.46 9.75
N VAL A 99 5.17 8.95 9.45
CA VAL A 99 3.94 9.19 10.23
C VAL A 99 4.13 8.79 11.69
N ASN A 100 4.60 7.56 11.92
CA ASN A 100 4.83 7.05 13.27
C ASN A 100 5.87 7.87 14.04
N LYS A 101 6.96 8.25 13.38
CA LYS A 101 8.00 9.11 13.98
C LYS A 101 7.44 10.49 14.35
N ARG A 102 6.68 11.11 13.46
CA ARG A 102 6.03 12.41 13.69
C ARG A 102 5.03 12.32 14.84
N ARG A 103 4.17 11.31 14.84
CA ARG A 103 3.17 11.06 15.91
C ARG A 103 3.85 10.89 17.26
N ASN A 104 4.91 10.08 17.34
CA ASN A 104 5.69 9.89 18.57
C ASN A 104 6.37 11.19 19.05
N SER A 105 6.89 11.99 18.13
CA SER A 105 7.45 13.31 18.45
C SER A 105 6.39 14.28 19.01
N VAL A 106 5.20 14.32 18.41
CA VAL A 106 4.09 15.14 18.90
C VAL A 106 3.66 14.69 20.29
N VAL A 107 3.43 13.39 20.49
CA VAL A 107 3.02 12.84 21.78
C VAL A 107 4.06 13.16 22.84
N SER A 108 5.34 12.86 22.60
CA SER A 108 6.43 13.13 23.56
C SER A 108 6.59 14.60 23.91
N LYS A 109 6.37 15.52 22.97
CA LYS A 109 6.42 16.98 23.22
C LYS A 109 5.39 17.44 24.25
N TYR A 110 4.19 16.84 24.23
CA TYR A 110 3.07 17.24 25.09
C TYR A 110 2.77 16.28 26.26
N THR A 111 3.40 15.10 26.29
CA THR A 111 3.47 14.21 27.46
C THR A 111 4.84 14.28 28.11
N PRO A 112 5.16 15.34 28.89
CA PRO A 112 6.37 15.30 29.69
C PRO A 112 6.24 14.15 30.68
N ASN A 113 7.34 13.39 30.79
CA ASN A 113 7.50 12.17 31.59
C ASN A 113 6.39 12.04 32.65
N ARG A 114 5.32 11.31 32.30
CA ARG A 114 4.19 11.05 33.22
C ARG A 114 4.70 10.48 34.54
N ALA A 115 5.80 9.73 34.47
CA ALA A 115 6.58 9.24 35.60
C ALA A 115 7.23 10.36 36.44
N GLN A 116 7.90 11.36 35.84
CA GLN A 116 8.51 12.48 36.59
C GLN A 116 7.48 13.40 37.26
N ARG A 117 6.28 13.56 36.68
CA ARG A 117 5.18 14.30 37.32
C ARG A 117 4.56 13.56 38.50
N ARG A 118 4.52 12.22 38.47
CA ARG A 118 4.05 11.39 39.59
C ARG A 118 5.08 11.31 40.73
N ALA A 119 6.37 11.40 40.43
CA ALA A 119 7.44 11.41 41.42
C ALA A 119 7.63 12.77 42.14
N LYS A 120 6.97 13.84 41.67
CA LYS A 120 7.00 15.19 42.27
C LYS A 120 5.76 15.50 43.13
N LYS A 121 4.91 14.51 43.41
CA LYS A 121 3.70 14.68 44.23
C LYS A 121 3.83 13.96 45.56
#